data_AF-A0A0M3KJW4-F1
#
_entry.id   AF-A0A0M3KJW4-F1
#
_cell.length_a   1.000
_cell.length_b   1.000
_cell.length_c   1.000
_cell.angle_alpha   90.00
_cell.angle_beta   90.00
_cell.angle_gamma   90.00
#
_symmetry.space_group_name_H-M   'P 1'
#
loop_
_entity.id
_entity.type
_entity.pdbx_description
1 polymer ?
#
loop_
_entity_poly.entity_id
_entity_poly.type
_entity_poly.pdbx_seq_one_letter_code
_entity_poly.pdbx_strand_id
1 'polypeptide(L)'
;LDGCTEMSTNQSSSICTCNRHSSSCDSDGICQDCEHNTTGTKCEHCKSGFYGDATQGTKDDCIKCPCGEGGECFVNSDSLLECRVCNSETPNKMCNTRK
;
A
#
# COMPACT_ATOMS: atom_id res chain seq x y z
N LEU A 1 10.45 36.32 -5.96
CA LEU A 1 9.50 35.38 -5.35
C LEU A 1 9.19 34.36 -6.43
N ASP A 2 10.01 33.32 -6.51
CA ASP A 2 9.79 32.04 -7.19
C ASP A 2 11.13 31.29 -7.08
N GLY A 3 11.23 30.37 -6.13
CA GLY A 3 12.48 29.74 -5.74
C GLY A 3 12.31 28.24 -5.61
N CYS A 4 12.52 27.53 -6.71
CA CYS A 4 12.87 26.12 -6.74
C CYS A 4 13.97 25.92 -7.79
N THR A 5 15.23 26.13 -7.42
CA THR A 5 16.39 25.78 -8.26
C THR A 5 16.78 24.32 -8.04
N GLU A 6 16.35 23.48 -8.99
CA GLU A 6 17.01 22.29 -9.54
C GLU A 6 17.85 21.37 -8.62
N MET A 7 17.26 20.19 -8.37
CA MET A 7 17.83 18.85 -8.54
C MET A 7 19.32 18.66 -8.19
N SER A 8 19.59 18.44 -6.90
CA SER A 8 20.88 17.88 -6.47
C SER A 8 20.95 16.39 -6.85
N THR A 9 21.49 16.07 -8.03
CA THR A 9 21.84 14.69 -8.42
C THR A 9 23.19 14.25 -7.84
N ASN A 10 23.50 14.57 -6.58
CA ASN A 10 24.68 14.02 -5.91
C ASN A 10 24.37 12.61 -5.35
N GLN A 11 24.04 11.71 -6.27
CA GLN A 11 23.57 10.35 -6.03
C GLN A 11 24.76 9.38 -5.95
N SER A 12 25.51 9.43 -4.85
CA SER A 12 26.45 8.35 -4.49
C SER A 12 26.23 7.85 -3.05
N SER A 13 24.98 7.90 -2.60
CA SER A 13 24.44 7.06 -1.53
C SER A 13 23.26 6.33 -2.16
N SER A 14 23.09 5.04 -1.90
CA SER A 14 22.02 4.20 -2.44
C SER A 14 20.70 4.99 -2.50
N ILE A 15 20.16 5.25 -3.69
CA ILE A 15 18.88 5.96 -3.83
C ILE A 15 17.84 5.17 -3.03
N CYS A 16 17.29 5.77 -1.98
CA CYS A 16 16.14 5.22 -1.27
C CYS A 16 14.98 5.09 -2.26
N THR A 17 14.81 3.88 -2.78
CA THR A 17 13.79 3.58 -3.80
C THR A 17 12.58 3.02 -3.08
N CYS A 18 11.84 3.91 -2.40
CA CYS A 18 10.71 3.57 -1.54
C CYS A 18 9.35 3.73 -2.21
N ASN A 19 9.29 3.58 -3.55
CA ASN A 19 8.09 3.80 -4.35
C ASN A 19 7.36 5.12 -4.03
N ARG A 20 8.08 6.16 -3.59
CA ARG A 20 7.49 7.45 -3.13
C ARG A 20 6.53 7.34 -1.93
N HIS A 21 6.67 6.27 -1.14
CA HIS A 21 5.93 6.03 0.10
C HIS A 21 6.80 6.13 1.35
N SER A 22 8.07 6.50 1.22
CA SER A 22 8.89 6.92 2.35
C SER A 22 9.95 7.92 1.87
N SER A 23 10.30 8.85 2.75
CA SER A 23 11.40 9.79 2.58
C SER A 23 12.73 9.31 3.16
N SER A 24 12.76 8.14 3.82
CA SER A 24 13.94 7.64 4.53
C SER A 24 14.17 6.14 4.31
N CYS A 25 15.43 5.75 4.27
CA CYS A 25 15.86 4.35 4.28
C CYS A 25 17.13 4.20 5.12
N ASP A 26 17.42 2.98 5.57
CA ASP A 26 18.65 2.66 6.29
C ASP A 26 19.86 2.48 5.34
N SER A 27 21.01 2.09 5.90
CA SER A 27 22.25 1.86 5.13
C SER A 27 22.14 0.74 4.09
N ASP A 28 21.22 -0.21 4.29
CA ASP A 28 20.97 -1.32 3.39
C ASP A 28 19.94 -0.95 2.29
N GLY A 29 19.42 0.28 2.33
CA GLY A 29 18.41 0.76 1.40
C GLY A 29 16.99 0.29 1.75
N ILE A 30 16.76 -0.21 2.97
CA ILE A 30 15.44 -0.63 3.45
C ILE A 30 14.69 0.61 3.94
N CYS A 31 13.54 0.83 3.34
CA CYS A 31 12.67 1.96 3.64
C CYS A 31 12.14 1.89 5.05
N GLN A 32 12.16 3.04 5.73
CA GLN A 32 11.65 3.18 7.09
C GLN A 32 10.31 3.92 7.04
N ASP A 33 9.42 3.62 7.99
CA ASP A 33 8.15 4.34 8.17
C ASP A 33 7.29 4.49 6.91
N CYS A 34 7.07 3.39 6.17
CA CYS A 34 6.24 3.39 4.96
C CYS A 34 4.84 4.02 5.20
N GLU A 35 4.58 5.09 4.45
CA GLU A 35 3.36 5.89 4.43
C GLU A 35 2.32 5.30 3.46
N HIS A 36 1.19 5.99 3.30
CA HIS A 36 0.13 5.63 2.33
C HIS A 36 -0.36 4.18 2.45
N ASN A 37 -0.35 3.62 3.66
CA ASN A 37 -0.75 2.24 3.97
C ASN A 37 0.08 1.17 3.23
N THR A 38 1.36 1.45 2.98
CA THR A 38 2.30 0.51 2.37
C THR A 38 3.24 -0.15 3.37
N THR A 39 3.87 -1.24 2.99
CA THR A 39 4.82 -2.04 3.77
C THR A 39 5.78 -2.76 2.82
N GLY A 40 6.78 -3.45 3.37
CA GLY A 40 7.84 -4.10 2.61
C GLY A 40 9.12 -3.26 2.59
N THR A 41 10.19 -3.85 2.04
CA THR A 41 11.54 -3.26 2.07
C THR A 41 11.65 -1.97 1.26
N LYS A 42 10.76 -1.80 0.28
CA LYS A 42 10.66 -0.68 -0.64
C LYS A 42 9.27 -0.05 -0.61
N CYS A 43 8.47 -0.33 0.42
CA CYS A 43 7.07 0.08 0.49
C CYS A 43 6.25 -0.43 -0.73
N GLU A 44 6.54 -1.63 -1.20
CA GLU A 44 6.04 -2.25 -2.43
C GLU A 44 4.77 -3.11 -2.24
N HIS A 45 4.27 -3.19 -1.01
CA HIS A 45 3.08 -3.95 -0.67
C HIS A 45 2.10 -3.09 0.12
N CYS A 46 0.80 -3.37 0.02
CA CYS A 46 -0.17 -2.78 0.94
C CYS A 46 -0.10 -3.45 2.31
N LYS A 47 -0.30 -2.67 3.38
CA LYS A 47 -0.47 -3.18 4.75
C LYS A 47 -1.68 -4.12 4.82
N SER A 48 -1.69 -5.02 5.81
CA SER A 48 -2.86 -5.87 6.09
C SER A 48 -4.14 -5.02 6.23
N GLY A 49 -5.22 -5.48 5.57
CA GLY A 49 -6.49 -4.74 5.51
C GLY A 49 -6.54 -3.63 4.45
N PHE A 50 -5.52 -3.52 3.59
CA PHE A 50 -5.52 -2.66 2.40
C PHE A 50 -5.21 -3.47 1.14
N TYR A 51 -5.72 -3.01 0.00
CA TYR A 51 -5.51 -3.62 -1.31
C TYR A 51 -5.21 -2.55 -2.37
N GLY A 52 -4.57 -2.96 -3.48
CA GLY A 52 -4.22 -2.09 -4.59
C GLY A 52 -2.80 -2.35 -5.09
N ASP A 53 -2.21 -1.38 -5.78
CA ASP A 53 -0.87 -1.44 -6.35
C ASP A 53 0.02 -0.34 -5.75
N ALA A 54 0.80 -0.73 -4.73
CA ALA A 54 1.74 0.13 -3.99
C ALA A 54 2.95 0.62 -4.80
N THR A 55 3.05 0.30 -6.09
CA THR A 55 4.21 0.67 -6.92
C THR A 55 3.97 1.90 -7.81
N GLN A 56 2.74 2.42 -7.86
CA GLN A 56 2.40 3.59 -8.66
C GLN A 56 2.93 4.91 -8.04
N GLY A 57 3.23 4.89 -6.74
CA GLY A 57 3.79 5.99 -5.98
C GLY A 57 2.81 7.14 -5.75
N THR A 58 1.53 6.82 -5.52
CA THR A 58 0.49 7.78 -5.15
C THR A 58 -0.09 7.46 -3.77
N LYS A 59 -0.65 8.46 -3.10
CA LYS A 59 -1.23 8.26 -1.75
C LYS A 59 -2.42 7.29 -1.71
N ASP A 60 -3.05 7.04 -2.86
CA ASP A 60 -4.29 6.27 -3.00
C ASP A 60 -4.02 4.86 -3.57
N ASP A 61 -2.74 4.46 -3.65
CA ASP A 61 -2.30 3.17 -4.16
C ASP A 61 -2.80 1.98 -3.32
N CYS A 62 -2.98 2.20 -2.02
CA CYS A 62 -3.48 1.21 -1.07
C CYS A 62 -4.78 1.69 -0.41
N ILE A 63 -5.88 1.04 -0.78
CA ILE A 63 -7.23 1.38 -0.36
C ILE A 63 -7.70 0.39 0.72
N LYS A 64 -8.39 0.88 1.74
CA LYS A 64 -8.89 0.04 2.84
C LYS A 64 -9.88 -1.00 2.32
N CYS A 65 -9.72 -2.25 2.78
CA CYS A 65 -10.63 -3.34 2.45
C CYS A 65 -12.07 -3.00 2.91
N PRO A 66 -13.09 -3.27 2.09
CA PRO A 66 -14.50 -3.01 2.43
C PRO A 66 -15.13 -4.08 3.35
N CYS A 67 -14.32 -4.96 3.94
CA CYS A 67 -14.73 -6.17 4.67
C CYS A 67 -15.17 -5.95 6.14
N GLY A 68 -15.33 -4.69 6.57
CA GLY A 68 -15.61 -4.38 7.98
C GLY A 68 -14.34 -4.14 8.80
N GLU A 69 -14.49 -4.04 10.12
CA GLU A 69 -13.34 -3.76 10.99
C GLU A 69 -12.36 -4.93 11.01
N GLY A 70 -11.12 -4.68 10.62
CA GLY A 70 -10.04 -5.67 10.64
C GLY A 70 -10.12 -6.76 9.57
N GLY A 71 -11.08 -6.68 8.63
CA GLY A 71 -11.26 -7.68 7.58
C GLY A 71 -10.17 -7.59 6.51
N GLU A 72 -9.40 -8.66 6.33
CA GLU A 72 -8.47 -8.80 5.22
C GLU A 72 -9.22 -9.14 3.92
N CYS A 73 -8.75 -8.62 2.80
CA CYS A 73 -9.26 -8.92 1.46
C CYS A 73 -8.14 -9.39 0.54
N PHE A 74 -8.50 -10.14 -0.49
CA PHE A 74 -7.58 -10.59 -1.55
C PHE A 74 -8.27 -10.48 -2.91
N VAL A 75 -7.47 -10.37 -3.97
CA VAL A 75 -7.95 -10.41 -5.35
C VAL A 75 -7.86 -11.85 -5.85
N ASN A 76 -8.98 -12.42 -6.31
CA ASN A 76 -9.05 -13.79 -6.81
C ASN A 76 -8.60 -13.90 -8.28
N SER A 77 -8.67 -15.09 -8.87
CA SER A 77 -8.30 -15.33 -10.28
C SER A 77 -9.16 -14.58 -11.30
N ASP A 78 -10.39 -14.25 -10.93
CA ASP A 78 -11.33 -13.49 -11.77
C ASP A 78 -11.17 -11.98 -11.60
N SER A 79 -10.09 -11.53 -10.92
CA SER A 79 -9.86 -10.13 -10.56
C SER A 79 -10.95 -9.53 -9.67
N LEU A 80 -11.66 -10.36 -8.91
CA LEU A 80 -12.66 -9.92 -7.94
C LEU A 80 -12.05 -9.79 -6.56
N LEU A 81 -12.41 -8.70 -5.86
CA LEU A 81 -12.03 -8.47 -4.48
C LEU A 81 -12.92 -9.29 -3.54
N GLU A 82 -12.32 -10.18 -2.75
CA GLU A 82 -13.02 -11.05 -1.79
C GLU A 82 -12.48 -10.87 -0.37
N CYS A 83 -13.37 -10.94 0.60
CA CYS A 83 -13.03 -10.90 2.02
C CYS A 83 -12.57 -12.29 2.51
N ARG A 84 -11.47 -12.35 3.25
CA ARG A 84 -10.88 -13.61 3.75
C ARG A 84 -11.72 -14.25 4.86
N VAL A 85 -12.31 -13.45 5.74
CA VAL A 85 -13.21 -13.91 6.81
C VAL A 85 -14.54 -13.18 6.67
N CYS A 86 -15.60 -13.96 6.53
CA CYS A 86 -16.97 -13.48 6.48
C CYS A 86 -17.70 -13.96 7.73
N ASN A 87 -17.78 -13.11 8.76
CA ASN A 87 -18.67 -13.38 9.89
C ASN A 87 -20.10 -13.09 9.45
N SER A 88 -21.00 -14.04 9.68
CA SER A 88 -22.44 -13.99 9.34
C SER A 88 -23.17 -12.77 9.94
N GLU A 89 -22.54 -12.04 10.87
CA GLU A 89 -23.04 -10.82 11.51
C GLU A 89 -22.79 -9.53 10.72
N THR A 90 -22.13 -9.60 9.56
CA THR A 90 -22.01 -8.46 8.62
C THR A 90 -22.78 -8.70 7.31
N PRO A 91 -24.11 -8.85 7.35
CA PRO A 91 -24.89 -8.85 6.12
C PRO A 91 -24.66 -7.51 5.39
N ASN A 92 -24.24 -7.56 4.11
CA ASN A 92 -23.97 -6.43 3.19
C ASN A 92 -22.54 -5.83 3.10
N LYS A 93 -21.45 -6.57 3.33
CA LYS A 93 -20.09 -6.10 2.97
C LYS A 93 -19.31 -7.15 2.20
N MET A 94 -19.16 -7.00 0.86
CA MET A 94 -18.36 -7.77 -0.16
C MET A 94 -18.07 -9.27 0.07
N CYS A 95 -18.70 -9.87 1.06
CA CYS A 95 -18.81 -11.27 1.32
C CYS A 95 -19.89 -11.74 0.35
N ASN A 96 -19.44 -12.41 -0.71
CA ASN A 96 -20.32 -13.11 -1.63
C ASN A 96 -21.02 -14.22 -0.85
N THR A 97 -22.12 -13.89 -0.17
CA THR A 97 -23.07 -14.88 0.30
C THR A 97 -23.71 -15.47 -0.95
N ARG A 98 -23.06 -16.47 -1.56
CA ARG A 98 -23.77 -17.39 -2.44
C ARG A 98 -24.89 -17.98 -1.58
N LYS A 99 -26.11 -17.54 -1.85
CA LYS A 99 -27.31 -18.14 -1.29
C LYS A 99 -27.49 -19.53 -1.89
#